data_AF-A0A9X3WCY6-F1
#
_entry.id   AF-A0A9X3WCY6-F1
#
_cell.length_a   1.000
_cell.length_b   1.000
_cell.length_c   1.000
_cell.angle_alpha   90.00
_cell.angle_beta   90.00
_cell.angle_gamma   90.00
#
_symmetry.space_group_name_H-M   'P 1'
#
loop_
_entity.id
_entity.type
_entity.pdbx_description
1 polymer ?
#
loop_
_entity_poly.entity_id
_entity_poly.type
_entity_poly.pdbx_seq_one_letter_code
_entity_poly.pdbx_strand_id
1 'polypeptide(L)'
;MKKKNFILIFFLSITIAVISFFSVSLMANQKKSSDEPLVINNKEVSSKYFNDLNERTADLGESIIKKLDGTKFQLNTILLRAEKYPTQVIYIKSIKNTTLKEKQNIKNTIHNIIQSKNFSEKEKFEIVFRENKS
;
A
#
# COMPACT_ATOMS: atom_id res chain seq x y z
N MET A 1 -59.61 -34.32 -0.26
CA MET A 1 -58.52 -34.13 0.73
C MET A 1 -57.34 -33.47 0.03
N LYS A 2 -57.03 -32.21 0.34
CA LYS A 2 -55.98 -31.43 -0.33
C LYS A 2 -54.62 -31.70 0.34
N LYS A 3 -53.68 -32.32 -0.40
CA LYS A 3 -52.29 -32.51 0.03
C LYS A 3 -51.60 -31.15 0.06
N LYS A 4 -51.09 -30.74 1.22
CA LYS A 4 -50.34 -29.50 1.40
C LYS A 4 -48.87 -29.78 1.06
N ASN A 5 -48.33 -29.05 0.10
CA ASN A 5 -46.91 -29.08 -0.24
C ASN A 5 -46.11 -28.41 0.89
N PHE A 6 -45.30 -29.20 1.59
CA PHE A 6 -44.43 -28.72 2.66
C PHE A 6 -43.11 -28.27 2.01
N ILE A 7 -42.89 -26.97 1.91
CA ILE A 7 -41.63 -26.40 1.42
C ILE A 7 -40.65 -26.39 2.59
N LEU A 8 -39.60 -27.19 2.49
CA LEU A 8 -38.53 -27.29 3.47
C LEU A 8 -37.51 -26.17 3.17
N ILE A 9 -37.45 -25.13 4.02
CA ILE A 9 -36.44 -24.08 3.93
C ILE A 9 -35.15 -24.61 4.56
N PHE A 10 -34.17 -24.96 3.73
CA PHE A 10 -32.81 -25.24 4.18
C PHE A 10 -32.08 -23.92 4.44
N PHE A 11 -31.75 -23.66 5.71
CA PHE A 11 -30.81 -22.60 6.07
C PHE A 11 -29.42 -23.02 5.60
N LEU A 12 -28.91 -22.33 4.58
CA LEU A 12 -27.53 -22.46 4.11
C LEU A 12 -26.61 -21.80 5.15
N SER A 13 -26.17 -22.58 6.14
CA SER A 13 -25.18 -22.18 7.13
C SER A 13 -23.85 -21.92 6.43
N ILE A 14 -23.46 -20.64 6.43
CA ILE A 14 -22.17 -20.14 5.97
C ILE A 14 -21.07 -20.80 6.82
N THR A 15 -20.30 -21.71 6.23
CA THR A 15 -19.04 -22.18 6.81
C THR A 15 -17.96 -21.15 6.49
N ILE A 16 -17.57 -20.36 7.48
CA ILE A 16 -16.37 -19.53 7.41
C ILE A 16 -15.19 -20.50 7.46
N ALA A 17 -14.65 -20.85 6.29
CA ALA A 17 -13.36 -21.50 6.22
C ALA A 17 -12.30 -20.50 6.69
N VAL A 18 -11.88 -20.66 7.96
CA VAL A 18 -10.68 -20.02 8.50
C VAL A 18 -9.52 -20.63 7.72
N ILE A 19 -9.10 -19.95 6.65
CA ILE A 19 -7.92 -20.35 5.89
C ILE A 19 -6.73 -20.26 6.83
N SER A 20 -6.11 -21.42 6.99
CA SER A 20 -5.01 -21.77 7.87
C SER A 20 -3.91 -20.72 7.89
N PHE A 21 -3.56 -20.29 9.10
CA PHE A 21 -2.24 -19.74 9.40
C PHE A 21 -1.19 -20.69 8.83
N PHE A 22 -0.33 -20.18 7.95
CA PHE A 22 0.89 -20.88 7.57
C PHE A 22 1.75 -21.06 8.83
N SER A 23 1.76 -22.30 9.34
CA SER A 23 2.77 -22.80 10.26
C SER A 23 4.10 -22.90 9.52
N VAL A 24 4.88 -21.81 9.52
CA VAL A 24 6.32 -21.92 9.32
C VAL A 24 6.92 -22.13 10.71
N SER A 25 7.33 -23.36 10.93
CA SER A 25 8.07 -23.88 12.07
C SER A 25 9.15 -22.92 12.55
N LEU A 26 8.88 -22.21 13.65
CA LEU A 26 9.91 -21.56 14.43
C LEU A 26 10.64 -22.65 15.23
N MET A 27 11.53 -23.38 14.54
CA MET A 27 12.50 -24.23 15.22
C MET A 27 13.34 -23.34 16.13
N ALA A 28 13.16 -23.56 17.43
CA ALA A 28 14.00 -23.04 18.48
C ALA A 28 15.47 -23.36 18.15
N ASN A 29 16.23 -22.33 17.81
CA ASN A 29 17.67 -22.38 17.88
C ASN A 29 18.07 -21.40 18.98
N GLN A 30 18.25 -21.94 20.18
CA GLN A 30 18.89 -21.24 21.30
C GLN A 30 20.31 -20.87 20.86
N LYS A 31 20.49 -19.68 20.30
CA LYS A 31 21.81 -19.08 20.12
C LYS A 31 21.97 -18.04 21.22
N LYS A 32 22.92 -18.32 22.12
CA LYS A 32 23.38 -17.49 23.24
C LYS A 32 23.18 -16.00 22.95
N SER A 33 22.49 -15.31 23.86
CA SER A 33 22.51 -13.85 23.97
C SER A 33 23.98 -13.42 24.08
N SER A 34 24.50 -12.89 22.99
CA SER A 34 25.75 -12.15 23.01
C SER A 34 25.39 -10.78 23.56
N ASP A 35 25.84 -10.46 24.77
CA ASP A 35 25.84 -9.10 25.34
C ASP A 35 26.86 -8.20 24.62
N GLU A 36 26.94 -8.30 23.29
CA GLU A 36 27.53 -7.25 22.49
C GLU A 36 26.49 -6.13 22.43
N PRO A 37 26.83 -4.89 22.82
CA PRO A 37 25.94 -3.78 22.59
C PRO A 37 25.64 -3.77 21.09
N LEU A 38 24.38 -4.05 20.75
CA LEU A 38 23.84 -3.76 19.44
C LEU A 38 23.95 -2.24 19.31
N VAL A 39 25.09 -1.79 18.79
CA VAL A 39 25.26 -0.42 18.31
C VAL A 39 24.30 -0.32 17.15
N ILE A 40 23.07 0.07 17.45
CA ILE A 40 22.07 0.50 16.47
C ILE A 40 22.66 1.77 15.89
N ASN A 41 23.52 1.59 14.90
CA ASN A 41 24.05 2.68 14.12
C ASN A 41 22.86 3.24 13.36
N ASN A 42 22.29 4.32 13.89
CA ASN A 42 21.33 5.19 13.22
C ASN A 42 22.02 5.86 12.03
N LYS A 43 22.50 5.06 11.07
CA LYS A 43 23.03 5.56 9.81
C LYS A 43 21.86 6.21 9.08
N GLU A 44 21.84 7.53 9.11
CA GLU A 44 21.16 8.34 8.12
C GLU A 44 21.38 7.71 6.74
N VAL A 45 20.30 7.67 5.95
CA VAL A 45 20.32 7.29 4.54
C VAL A 45 21.51 8.00 3.88
N SER A 46 22.39 7.26 3.19
CA SER A 46 23.56 7.90 2.58
C SER A 46 23.11 9.02 1.63
N SER A 47 23.83 10.14 1.60
CA SER A 47 23.45 11.29 0.75
C SER A 47 23.29 10.88 -0.72
N LYS A 48 24.12 9.96 -1.22
CA LYS A 48 23.99 9.38 -2.57
C LYS A 48 22.66 8.65 -2.76
N TYR A 49 22.26 7.81 -1.81
CA TYR A 49 21.00 7.08 -1.89
C TYR A 49 19.80 8.02 -1.73
N PHE A 50 19.90 9.03 -0.86
CA PHE A 50 18.86 10.05 -0.71
C PHE A 50 18.65 10.86 -2.01
N ASN A 51 19.74 11.25 -2.68
CA ASN A 51 19.66 11.98 -3.96
C ASN A 51 19.07 11.13 -5.08
N ASP A 52 19.51 9.87 -5.22
CA ASP A 52 18.92 8.89 -6.16
C ASP A 52 17.41 8.71 -5.90
N LEU A 53 17.04 8.60 -4.62
CA LEU A 53 15.66 8.44 -4.23
C LEU A 53 14.82 9.69 -4.56
N ASN A 54 15.35 10.89 -4.34
CA ASN A 54 14.67 12.14 -4.72
C ASN A 54 14.44 12.23 -6.24
N GLU A 55 15.44 11.88 -7.05
CA GLU A 55 15.33 11.89 -8.52
C GLU A 55 14.23 10.92 -8.97
N ARG A 56 14.25 9.69 -8.45
CA ARG A 56 13.23 8.68 -8.75
C ARG A 56 11.84 9.07 -8.23
N THR A 57 11.74 9.76 -7.09
CA THR A 57 10.48 10.33 -6.59
C THR A 57 9.95 11.42 -7.52
N ALA A 58 10.82 12.26 -8.09
CA ALA A 58 10.43 13.27 -9.08
C ALA A 58 9.87 12.60 -10.36
N ASP A 59 10.57 11.60 -10.88
CA ASP A 59 10.14 10.80 -12.04
C ASP A 59 8.80 10.09 -11.80
N LEU A 60 8.61 9.56 -10.58
CA LEU A 60 7.34 8.98 -10.15
C LEU A 60 6.22 10.03 -10.15
N GLY A 61 6.50 11.22 -9.61
CA GLY A 61 5.59 12.35 -9.61
C GLY A 61 5.14 12.74 -11.02
N GLU A 62 6.07 12.91 -11.96
CA GLU A 62 5.75 13.19 -13.36
C GLU A 62 4.90 12.09 -14.00
N SER A 63 5.25 10.82 -13.76
CA SER A 63 4.54 9.67 -14.32
C SER A 63 3.09 9.64 -13.83
N ILE A 64 2.87 9.95 -12.55
CA ILE A 64 1.53 10.05 -11.97
C ILE A 64 0.78 11.25 -12.56
N ILE A 65 1.39 12.43 -12.64
CA ILE A 65 0.76 13.63 -13.23
C ILE A 65 0.28 13.35 -14.66
N LYS A 66 1.16 12.80 -15.51
CA LYS A 66 0.84 12.44 -16.90
C LYS A 66 -0.31 11.44 -16.97
N LYS A 67 -0.37 10.47 -16.06
CA LYS A 67 -1.43 9.45 -16.06
C LYS A 67 -2.77 9.96 -15.53
N LEU A 68 -2.75 10.95 -14.65
CA LEU A 68 -3.95 11.56 -14.07
C LEU A 68 -4.51 12.73 -14.91
N ASP A 69 -3.78 13.16 -15.94
CA ASP A 69 -4.26 14.20 -16.85
C ASP A 69 -5.60 13.82 -17.50
N GLY A 70 -6.51 14.79 -17.58
CA GLY A 70 -7.88 14.59 -18.02
C GLY A 70 -8.80 13.82 -17.04
N THR A 71 -8.31 13.37 -15.89
CA THR A 71 -9.13 12.68 -14.89
C THR A 71 -9.73 13.66 -13.85
N LYS A 72 -10.54 13.13 -12.92
CA LYS A 72 -11.08 13.88 -11.77
C LYS A 72 -10.10 13.98 -10.58
N PHE A 73 -8.85 13.57 -10.78
CA PHE A 73 -7.84 13.48 -9.74
C PHE A 73 -6.58 14.22 -10.16
N GLN A 74 -5.86 14.75 -9.18
CA GLN A 74 -4.57 15.41 -9.38
C GLN A 74 -3.58 14.98 -8.30
N LEU A 75 -2.31 14.87 -8.67
CA LEU A 75 -1.25 14.73 -7.69
C LEU A 75 -1.13 16.05 -6.92
N ASN A 76 -1.25 16.00 -5.58
CA ASN A 76 -1.04 17.16 -4.74
C ASN A 76 0.43 17.29 -4.33
N THR A 77 1.00 16.22 -3.78
CA THR A 77 2.42 16.16 -3.39
C THR A 77 2.83 14.72 -3.13
N ILE A 78 4.13 14.45 -3.20
CA ILE A 78 4.74 13.22 -2.69
C ILE A 78 5.68 13.63 -1.56
N LEU A 79 5.39 13.14 -0.35
CA LEU A 79 6.23 13.40 0.81
C LEU A 79 7.17 12.22 1.03
N LEU A 80 8.46 12.47 0.88
CA LEU A 80 9.50 11.49 1.16
C LEU A 80 9.91 11.57 2.63
N ARG A 81 9.72 10.47 3.37
CA ARG A 81 10.22 10.28 4.73
C ARG A 81 11.45 9.38 4.66
N ALA A 82 12.63 9.98 4.60
CA ALA A 82 13.90 9.28 4.47
C ALA A 82 14.48 8.85 5.84
N GLU A 83 13.67 8.13 6.62
CA GLU A 83 14.13 7.44 7.82
C GLU A 83 14.86 6.12 7.43
N LYS A 84 15.12 5.23 8.41
CA LYS A 84 15.77 3.92 8.18
C LYS A 84 15.12 3.09 7.05
N TYR A 85 13.82 3.27 6.81
CA TYR A 85 13.09 2.71 5.67
C TYR A 85 12.35 3.82 4.94
N PRO A 86 12.81 4.24 3.76
CA PRO A 86 12.20 5.36 3.06
C PRO A 86 10.74 5.06 2.71
N THR A 87 9.86 5.96 3.15
CA THR A 87 8.43 5.89 2.86
C THR A 87 8.03 7.09 2.03
N GLN A 88 7.38 6.84 0.90
CA GLN A 88 6.83 7.87 0.02
C GLN A 88 5.32 7.92 0.18
N VAL A 89 4.81 9.03 0.71
CA VAL A 89 3.36 9.26 0.89
C VAL A 89 2.85 10.11 -0.26
N ILE A 90 2.05 9.51 -1.14
CA ILE A 90 1.50 10.09 -2.35
C ILE A 90 0.11 10.65 -2.03
N TYR A 91 -0.01 11.98 -1.99
CA TYR A 91 -1.29 12.64 -1.77
C TYR A 91 -1.98 12.95 -3.09
N ILE A 92 -3.17 12.40 -3.27
CA ILE A 92 -4.03 12.64 -4.44
C ILE A 92 -5.21 13.50 -4.03
N LYS A 93 -5.48 14.56 -4.78
CA LYS A 93 -6.62 15.45 -4.59
C LYS A 93 -7.73 15.11 -5.57
N SER A 94 -8.95 14.97 -5.09
CA SER A 94 -10.15 14.94 -5.95
C SER A 94 -10.54 16.36 -6.34
N ILE A 95 -10.55 16.68 -7.64
CA ILE A 95 -10.93 18.01 -8.15
C ILE A 95 -12.43 18.14 -8.49
N LYS A 96 -13.14 17.01 -8.53
CA LYS A 96 -14.59 16.90 -8.74
C LYS A 96 -15.15 15.83 -7.81
N ASN A 97 -16.47 15.69 -7.74
CA ASN A 97 -17.11 14.58 -7.01
C ASN A 97 -16.66 13.23 -7.57
N THR A 98 -16.27 12.33 -6.67
CA THR A 98 -15.68 11.02 -6.99
C THR A 98 -16.30 9.93 -6.12
N THR A 99 -16.40 8.74 -6.68
CA THR A 99 -16.89 7.53 -6.03
C THR A 99 -15.72 6.73 -5.42
N LEU A 100 -16.04 5.82 -4.51
CA LEU A 100 -15.06 4.88 -3.94
C LEU A 100 -14.40 4.01 -5.02
N LYS A 101 -15.18 3.55 -6.00
CA LYS A 101 -14.69 2.76 -7.14
C LYS A 101 -13.68 3.53 -7.98
N GLU A 102 -13.94 4.80 -8.26
CA GLU A 102 -12.98 5.66 -8.98
C GLU A 102 -11.67 5.83 -8.18
N LYS A 103 -11.75 6.05 -6.86
CA LYS A 103 -10.55 6.12 -5.98
C LYS A 103 -9.75 4.81 -6.00
N GLN A 104 -10.41 3.65 -5.95
CA GLN A 104 -9.75 2.36 -6.04
C GLN A 104 -9.04 2.16 -7.39
N ASN A 105 -9.68 2.55 -8.49
CA ASN A 105 -9.07 2.49 -9.82
C ASN A 105 -7.81 3.37 -9.92
N ILE A 106 -7.85 4.57 -9.36
CA ILE A 106 -6.67 5.44 -9.30
C ILE A 106 -5.58 4.84 -8.42
N LYS A 107 -5.94 4.28 -7.27
CA LYS A 107 -4.98 3.61 -6.39
C LYS A 107 -4.24 2.48 -7.11
N ASN A 108 -4.98 1.63 -7.83
CA ASN A 108 -4.40 0.55 -8.63
C ASN A 108 -3.52 1.07 -9.76
N THR A 109 -3.95 2.15 -10.42
CA THR A 109 -3.16 2.80 -11.48
C THR A 109 -1.82 3.29 -10.95
N ILE A 110 -1.81 3.97 -9.80
CA ILE A 110 -0.57 4.46 -9.16
C ILE A 110 0.30 3.28 -8.71
N HIS A 111 -0.28 2.22 -8.15
CA HIS A 111 0.47 1.01 -7.81
C HIS A 111 1.15 0.37 -9.03
N ASN A 112 0.47 0.30 -10.17
CA ASN A 112 1.07 -0.21 -11.41
C ASN A 112 2.24 0.68 -11.88
N ILE A 113 2.12 2.01 -11.74
CA ILE A 113 3.24 2.92 -12.03
C ILE A 113 4.41 2.63 -11.09
N ILE A 114 4.19 2.51 -9.78
CA ILE A 114 5.24 2.20 -8.80
C ILE A 114 5.94 0.88 -9.14
N GLN A 115 5.18 -0.18 -9.44
CA GLN A 115 5.72 -1.49 -9.81
C GLN A 115 6.52 -1.46 -11.12
N SER A 116 6.16 -0.59 -12.06
CA SER A 116 6.91 -0.42 -13.30
C SER A 116 8.24 0.33 -13.13
N LYS A 117 8.46 0.95 -11.96
CA LYS A 117 9.66 1.70 -11.63
C LYS A 117 10.54 0.82 -10.73
N ASN A 118 11.86 0.91 -10.91
CA ASN A 118 12.85 0.10 -10.20
C ASN A 118 13.05 0.54 -8.73
N PHE A 119 11.98 0.56 -7.93
CA PHE A 119 12.05 0.77 -6.49
C PHE A 119 12.49 -0.53 -5.78
N SER A 120 13.30 -0.38 -4.73
CA SER A 120 13.77 -1.46 -3.87
C SER A 120 12.64 -1.98 -2.96
N GLU A 121 12.66 -3.26 -2.59
CA GLU A 121 11.70 -3.87 -1.66
C GLU A 121 11.66 -3.20 -0.27
N LYS A 122 12.69 -2.42 0.06
CA LYS A 122 12.78 -1.68 1.33
C LYS A 122 12.03 -0.34 1.31
N GLU A 123 11.66 0.15 0.12
CA GLU A 123 10.90 1.38 -0.05
C GLU A 123 9.40 1.10 0.09
N LYS A 124 8.71 1.91 0.88
CA LYS A 124 7.27 1.77 1.13
C LYS A 124 6.50 2.92 0.50
N PHE A 125 5.28 2.61 0.06
CA PHE A 125 4.39 3.57 -0.58
C PHE A 125 3.03 3.59 0.10
N GLU A 126 2.54 4.79 0.36
CA GLU A 126 1.19 5.02 0.87
C GLU A 126 0.47 6.00 -0.06
N ILE A 127 -0.77 5.70 -0.42
CA ILE A 127 -1.59 6.56 -1.30
C ILE A 127 -2.76 7.08 -0.46
N VAL A 128 -2.83 8.40 -0.32
CA VAL A 128 -3.83 9.09 0.50
C VAL A 128 -4.67 10.01 -0.38
N PHE A 129 -5.99 9.80 -0.38
CA PHE A 129 -6.92 10.70 -1.05
C PHE A 129 -7.32 11.84 -0.10
N ARG A 130 -7.10 13.09 -0.53
CA ARG A 130 -7.63 14.27 0.13
C ARG A 130 -8.92 14.69 -0.56
N GLU A 131 -9.98 14.84 0.24
CA GLU A 131 -11.20 15.46 -0.23
C GLU A 131 -10.96 16.96 -0.50
N ASN A 132 -11.65 17.50 -1.50
CA ASN A 132 -11.89 18.93 -1.53
C ASN A 132 -12.80 19.23 -0.35
N LYS A 133 -12.28 19.90 0.68
CA LYS A 133 -13.15 20.56 1.65
C LYS A 133 -13.87 21.65 0.87
N SER A 134 -15.17 21.42 0.63
CA SER A 134 -16.09 22.44 0.14
C SER A 134 -16.21 23.57 1.14
#